data_AF-A0A9D8JKR2-F1
#
_entry.id   AF-A0A9D8JKR2-F1
#
_cell.length_a   1.000
_cell.length_b   1.000
_cell.length_c   1.000
_cell.angle_alpha   90.00
_cell.angle_beta   90.00
_cell.angle_gamma   90.00
#
_symmetry.space_group_name_H-M   'P 1'
#
loop_
_entity.id
_entity.type
_entity.pdbx_description
1 polymer ?
#
loop_
_entity_poly.entity_id
_entity_poly.type
_entity_poly.pdbx_seq_one_letter_code
_entity_poly.pdbx_strand_id
1 'polypeptide(L)'
;MGKRKNKYLILTVALIVILLTGGYFFYPTLRQKNTNGKFRTVKVDRGEISAVVNATGTINPVTTVLVGSQVSGTIKDLHADFNSRVREGQAIAQIDPAIFEAQVEQGRANVLNAQANLLNAQANLKNAQANLDKAEIAIVDAKRTLERNKELVERKVIAQATLDSAQTTHDTAIAQREVAKAQLESARSQVESNKAQVEQARAGLKVAETNLRYTTIRSPVNGTVISRNVDVGQTVAASLQAPTLFTIAKDLTQMQVDTNVSEADIGRIAHSQAATFTVDAYPDRTFNGKVFEIRNAPITVQNVVTYDVVVQVSNPDLKLKPGMTANVSIMIDHREGVLKIPNAALRFRPESAKSEGPVEKKKETSSKEPSPQEKGRAGLERLKSELNLTAEQQSKMDMILQSSRAEMQEIRQKSKPEEASIRIRTLIRQKIWGILTDEQKKKLSAMGQGQQKEQGRPGRVWTLAPENKAIPVQIVVGITDGTFSEVMSGDLRDGAEVIVGEISDKKSRPNTPLPTTKGMR
;
A
#
# COMPACT_ATOMS: atom_id res chain seq x y z
N MET A 1 -20.10 -44.31 88.84
CA MET A 1 -20.48 -44.42 87.42
C MET A 1 -21.99 -44.63 87.32
N GLY A 2 -22.70 -44.02 86.36
CA GLY A 2 -23.96 -44.61 85.86
C GLY A 2 -25.23 -43.75 85.76
N LYS A 3 -25.39 -42.58 86.40
CA LYS A 3 -26.68 -41.84 86.32
C LYS A 3 -26.65 -40.33 86.01
N ARG A 4 -25.46 -39.69 85.94
CA ARG A 4 -25.35 -38.26 85.53
C ARG A 4 -25.01 -38.05 84.04
N LYS A 5 -24.58 -39.08 83.31
CA LYS A 5 -24.28 -39.01 81.86
C LYS A 5 -25.53 -38.84 80.98
N ASN A 6 -26.71 -39.27 81.45
CA ASN A 6 -27.96 -39.16 80.66
C ASN A 6 -28.51 -37.74 80.56
N LYS A 7 -28.17 -36.83 81.49
CA LYS A 7 -28.63 -35.43 81.42
C LYS A 7 -27.97 -34.66 80.27
N TYR A 8 -26.69 -34.91 80.01
CA TYR A 8 -25.97 -34.32 78.88
C TYR A 8 -26.42 -34.92 77.55
N LEU A 9 -26.76 -36.22 77.51
CA LEU A 9 -27.31 -36.86 76.32
C LEU A 9 -28.65 -36.25 75.90
N ILE A 10 -29.53 -35.97 76.86
CA ILE A 10 -30.83 -35.34 76.61
C ILE A 10 -30.65 -33.89 76.12
N LEU A 11 -29.70 -33.15 76.69
CA LEU A 11 -29.34 -31.80 76.24
C LEU A 11 -28.75 -31.78 74.83
N THR A 12 -27.90 -32.76 74.47
CA THR A 12 -27.36 -32.87 73.11
C THR A 12 -28.43 -33.26 72.09
N VAL A 13 -29.37 -34.14 72.47
CA VAL A 13 -30.49 -34.52 71.59
C VAL A 13 -31.43 -33.34 71.39
N ALA A 14 -31.73 -32.56 72.44
CA ALA A 14 -32.54 -31.35 72.32
C ALA A 14 -31.89 -30.28 71.42
N LEU A 15 -30.57 -30.10 71.51
CA LEU A 15 -29.84 -29.17 70.65
C LEU A 15 -29.83 -29.62 69.18
N ILE A 16 -29.69 -30.93 68.93
CA ILE A 16 -29.76 -31.51 67.58
C ILE A 16 -31.18 -31.35 67.01
N VAL A 17 -32.22 -31.55 67.82
CA VAL A 17 -33.60 -31.33 67.38
C VAL A 17 -33.83 -29.85 67.04
N ILE A 18 -33.30 -28.91 67.83
CA ILE A 18 -33.39 -27.46 67.55
C ILE A 18 -32.62 -27.09 66.27
N LEU A 19 -31.44 -27.66 66.03
CA LEU A 19 -30.67 -27.44 64.80
C LEU A 19 -31.35 -28.06 63.57
N LEU A 20 -31.98 -29.23 63.72
CA LEU A 20 -32.73 -29.89 62.65
C LEU A 20 -34.04 -29.14 62.35
N THR A 21 -34.75 -28.64 63.36
CA THR A 21 -35.93 -27.79 63.16
C THR A 21 -35.56 -26.42 62.61
N GLY A 22 -34.43 -25.85 63.06
CA GLY A 22 -33.88 -24.60 62.53
C GLY A 22 -33.44 -24.75 61.07
N GLY A 23 -32.77 -25.84 60.72
CA GLY A 23 -32.44 -26.18 59.33
C GLY A 23 -33.70 -26.39 58.48
N TYR A 24 -34.70 -27.11 58.99
CA TYR A 24 -35.93 -27.41 58.26
C TYR A 24 -36.83 -26.19 58.02
N PHE A 25 -36.93 -25.26 58.99
CA PHE A 25 -37.72 -24.04 58.83
C PHE A 25 -36.98 -22.91 58.08
N PHE A 26 -35.64 -22.89 58.15
CA PHE A 26 -34.84 -21.82 57.54
C PHE A 26 -34.32 -22.18 56.13
N TYR A 27 -34.37 -23.45 55.72
CA TYR A 27 -34.06 -23.90 54.36
C TYR A 27 -34.95 -23.31 53.25
N PRO A 28 -36.29 -23.16 53.40
CA PRO A 28 -37.11 -22.47 52.39
C PRO A 28 -36.92 -20.94 52.39
N THR A 29 -36.14 -20.39 53.33
CA THR A 29 -35.73 -18.97 53.33
C THR A 29 -34.37 -18.74 52.65
N LEU A 30 -33.74 -19.79 52.08
CA LEU A 30 -32.93 -19.69 50.86
C LEU A 30 -33.85 -19.28 49.70
N ARG A 31 -34.30 -18.04 49.78
CA ARG A 31 -35.10 -17.31 48.82
C ARG A 31 -34.31 -17.19 47.52
N GLN A 32 -34.29 -18.28 46.77
CA GLN A 32 -34.35 -18.25 45.32
C GLN A 32 -35.42 -17.22 44.98
N LYS A 33 -34.97 -16.05 44.53
CA LYS A 33 -35.82 -15.11 43.85
C LYS A 33 -36.30 -15.85 42.61
N ASN A 34 -37.54 -16.31 42.65
CA ASN A 34 -38.28 -16.89 41.54
C ASN A 34 -37.95 -16.15 40.24
N THR A 35 -37.18 -16.78 39.36
CA THR A 35 -37.28 -16.50 37.93
C THR A 35 -38.12 -17.59 37.30
N ASN A 36 -39.43 -17.55 37.55
CA ASN A 36 -40.42 -17.97 36.56
C ASN A 36 -40.43 -16.94 35.41
N GLY A 37 -39.25 -16.69 34.85
CA GLY A 37 -39.06 -15.87 33.68
C GLY A 37 -39.06 -16.82 32.51
N LYS A 38 -40.12 -16.80 31.70
CA LYS A 38 -40.14 -17.44 30.38
C LYS A 38 -38.96 -16.93 29.52
N PHE A 39 -38.38 -15.79 29.88
CA PHE A 39 -37.31 -15.10 29.19
C PHE A 39 -36.03 -15.02 30.03
N ARG A 40 -34.88 -15.20 29.37
CA ARG A 40 -33.56 -14.87 29.89
C ARG A 40 -33.31 -13.38 29.63
N THR A 41 -33.17 -12.61 30.69
CA THR A 41 -32.87 -11.17 30.61
C THR A 41 -31.42 -10.87 30.99
N VAL A 42 -30.91 -9.76 30.46
CA VAL A 42 -29.62 -9.15 30.83
C VAL A 42 -29.88 -7.68 31.11
N LYS A 43 -29.26 -7.13 32.16
CA LYS A 43 -29.35 -5.70 32.46
C LYS A 43 -28.48 -4.92 31.49
N VAL A 44 -29.02 -3.82 30.97
CA VAL A 44 -28.25 -2.83 30.21
C VAL A 44 -27.40 -2.05 31.19
N ASP A 45 -26.10 -2.01 30.96
CA ASP A 45 -25.13 -1.26 31.72
C ASP A 45 -24.39 -0.26 30.83
N ARG A 46 -23.77 0.75 31.45
CA ARG A 46 -22.83 1.65 30.78
C ARG A 46 -21.42 1.08 30.88
N GLY A 47 -20.69 1.08 29.77
CA GLY A 47 -19.32 0.62 29.73
C GLY A 47 -18.57 1.17 28.53
N GLU A 48 -17.32 0.72 28.39
CA GLU A 48 -16.53 0.96 27.19
C GLU A 48 -16.91 -0.05 26.09
N ILE A 49 -16.92 0.42 24.84
CA ILE A 49 -17.01 -0.43 23.65
C ILE A 49 -15.89 0.01 22.70
N SER A 50 -15.14 -0.97 22.19
CA SER A 50 -14.13 -0.76 21.15
C SER A 50 -14.48 -1.56 19.91
N ALA A 51 -14.51 -0.90 18.75
CA ALA A 51 -14.63 -1.58 17.47
C ALA A 51 -13.24 -1.96 16.95
N VAL A 52 -13.00 -3.25 16.76
CA VAL A 52 -11.71 -3.78 16.33
C VAL A 52 -11.88 -4.57 15.05
N VAL A 53 -10.97 -4.38 14.09
CA VAL A 53 -10.82 -5.25 12.92
C VAL A 53 -9.65 -6.18 13.15
N ASN A 54 -9.92 -7.48 13.05
CA ASN A 54 -8.91 -8.52 13.13
C ASN A 54 -8.46 -8.90 11.72
N ALA A 55 -7.15 -8.94 11.51
CA ALA A 55 -6.53 -9.30 10.26
C ALA A 55 -5.21 -10.04 10.50
N THR A 56 -4.76 -10.78 9.50
CA THR A 56 -3.50 -11.53 9.56
C THR A 56 -2.47 -10.85 8.68
N GLY A 57 -1.24 -10.74 9.16
CA GLY A 57 -0.14 -10.12 8.44
C GLY A 57 1.19 -10.83 8.60
N THR A 58 2.19 -10.35 7.88
CA THR A 58 3.58 -10.82 7.98
C THR A 58 4.49 -9.69 8.42
N ILE A 59 5.42 -9.98 9.33
CA ILE A 59 6.39 -9.01 9.82
C ILE A 59 7.54 -8.89 8.81
N ASN A 60 7.80 -7.69 8.32
CA ASN A 60 8.89 -7.37 7.40
C ASN A 60 9.73 -6.19 7.94
N PRO A 61 11.02 -6.08 7.57
CA PRO A 61 11.79 -4.89 7.85
C PRO A 61 11.33 -3.73 6.98
N VAL A 62 11.41 -2.50 7.49
CA VAL A 62 10.96 -1.30 6.78
C VAL A 62 11.76 -1.06 5.49
N THR A 63 13.05 -1.40 5.49
CA THR A 63 13.92 -1.21 4.31
C THR A 63 14.74 -2.46 4.05
N THR A 64 14.42 -3.13 2.95
CA THR A 64 15.15 -4.27 2.41
C THR A 64 15.82 -3.88 1.09
N VAL A 65 17.03 -4.39 0.88
CA VAL A 65 17.76 -4.23 -0.37
C VAL A 65 18.13 -5.60 -0.90
N LEU A 66 17.82 -5.82 -2.17
CA LEU A 66 18.15 -7.04 -2.90
C LEU A 66 19.47 -6.82 -3.64
N VAL A 67 20.49 -7.60 -3.29
CA VAL A 67 21.80 -7.54 -3.94
C VAL A 67 21.91 -8.70 -4.91
N GLY A 68 22.12 -8.39 -6.19
CA GLY A 68 22.31 -9.36 -7.26
C GLY A 68 23.68 -9.25 -7.94
N SER A 69 23.93 -10.13 -8.90
CA SER A 69 25.13 -10.05 -9.75
C SER A 69 24.86 -9.30 -11.06
N GLN A 70 25.83 -8.49 -11.49
CA GLN A 70 25.85 -7.83 -12.80
C GLN A 70 26.71 -8.60 -13.83
N VAL A 71 27.55 -9.53 -13.38
CA VAL A 71 28.44 -10.33 -14.22
C VAL A 71 28.21 -11.81 -14.00
N SER A 72 28.38 -12.60 -15.06
CA SER A 72 28.26 -14.05 -14.99
C SER A 72 29.60 -14.66 -14.56
N GLY A 73 29.53 -15.73 -13.77
CA GLY A 73 30.71 -16.46 -13.30
C GLY A 73 30.36 -17.42 -12.16
N THR A 74 31.36 -18.13 -11.65
CA THR A 74 31.23 -19.01 -10.49
C THR A 74 31.52 -18.23 -9.20
N ILE A 75 30.78 -18.49 -8.13
CA ILE A 75 31.10 -17.92 -6.82
C ILE A 75 32.33 -18.63 -6.27
N LYS A 76 33.41 -17.86 -6.05
CA LYS A 76 34.68 -18.33 -5.51
C LYS A 76 34.68 -18.31 -3.99
N ASP A 77 34.28 -17.19 -3.40
CA ASP A 77 34.32 -16.98 -1.95
C ASP A 77 33.06 -16.25 -1.45
N LEU A 78 32.65 -16.57 -0.22
CA LEU A 78 31.58 -15.89 0.52
C LEU A 78 32.17 -15.27 1.79
N HIS A 79 31.97 -13.97 1.97
CA HIS A 79 32.49 -13.20 3.10
C HIS A 79 31.41 -12.79 4.11
N ALA A 80 30.14 -12.97 3.76
CA ALA A 80 29.01 -12.72 4.63
C ALA A 80 28.08 -13.94 4.65
N ASP A 81 27.57 -14.26 5.84
CA ASP A 81 26.64 -15.36 6.05
C ASP A 81 25.30 -14.86 6.63
N PHE A 82 24.33 -15.76 6.79
CA PHE A 82 23.03 -15.44 7.38
C PHE A 82 23.19 -14.76 8.76
N ASN A 83 22.39 -13.74 9.02
CA ASN A 83 22.41 -12.94 10.25
C ASN A 83 23.70 -12.15 10.52
N SER A 84 24.67 -12.16 9.59
CA SER A 84 25.87 -11.33 9.72
C SER A 84 25.54 -9.86 9.48
N ARG A 85 26.19 -8.96 10.24
CA ARG A 85 26.12 -7.51 10.01
C ARG A 85 27.13 -7.12 8.95
N VAL A 86 26.68 -6.37 7.96
CA VAL A 86 27.48 -5.87 6.86
C VAL A 86 27.44 -4.35 6.83
N ARG A 87 28.57 -3.75 6.45
CA ARG A 87 28.69 -2.32 6.22
C ARG A 87 28.53 -1.99 4.74
N GLU A 88 28.11 -0.76 4.45
CA GLU A 88 28.09 -0.24 3.09
C GLU A 88 29.49 -0.33 2.46
N GLY A 89 29.56 -0.83 1.23
CA GLY A 89 30.80 -1.08 0.50
C GLY A 89 31.56 -2.34 0.92
N GLN A 90 31.17 -3.04 1.99
CA GLN A 90 31.81 -4.29 2.41
C GLN A 90 31.61 -5.38 1.35
N ALA A 91 32.67 -6.09 0.99
CA ALA A 91 32.58 -7.26 0.11
C ALA A 91 31.85 -8.40 0.85
N ILE A 92 30.79 -8.91 0.22
CA ILE A 92 29.92 -9.98 0.78
C ILE A 92 30.10 -11.30 0.03
N ALA A 93 30.44 -11.25 -1.26
CA ALA A 93 30.76 -12.41 -2.08
C ALA A 93 31.74 -12.03 -3.18
N GLN A 94 32.47 -13.01 -3.68
CA GLN A 94 33.42 -12.86 -4.78
C GLN A 94 33.12 -13.91 -5.85
N ILE A 95 32.88 -13.42 -7.07
CA ILE A 95 32.86 -14.23 -8.29
C ILE A 95 34.31 -14.44 -8.73
N ASP A 96 34.61 -15.60 -9.33
CA ASP A 96 35.93 -15.91 -9.87
C ASP A 96 36.44 -14.80 -10.80
N PRO A 97 37.50 -14.06 -10.42
CA PRO A 97 37.96 -12.92 -11.19
C PRO A 97 38.89 -13.32 -12.34
N ALA A 98 39.32 -14.58 -12.46
CA ALA A 98 40.43 -14.96 -13.34
C ALA A 98 40.24 -14.52 -14.80
N ILE A 99 39.04 -14.68 -15.36
CA ILE A 99 38.72 -14.26 -16.74
C ILE A 99 38.73 -12.73 -16.86
N PHE A 100 38.25 -12.01 -15.84
CA PHE A 100 38.19 -10.56 -15.83
C PHE A 100 39.56 -9.92 -15.60
N GLU A 101 40.41 -10.52 -14.77
CA GLU A 101 41.81 -10.13 -14.60
C GLU A 101 42.59 -10.28 -15.92
N ALA A 102 42.41 -11.40 -16.62
CA ALA A 102 43.00 -11.59 -17.94
C ALA A 102 42.52 -10.54 -18.96
N GLN A 103 41.23 -10.14 -18.92
CA GLN A 103 40.71 -9.06 -19.77
C GLN A 103 41.29 -7.69 -19.43
N VAL A 104 41.50 -7.39 -18.13
CA VAL A 104 42.16 -6.15 -17.70
C VAL A 104 43.60 -6.12 -18.19
N GLU A 105 44.32 -7.24 -18.08
CA GLU A 105 45.71 -7.31 -18.54
C GLU A 105 45.81 -7.15 -20.08
N GLN A 106 44.90 -7.77 -20.84
CA GLN A 106 44.79 -7.55 -22.28
C GLN A 106 44.49 -6.08 -22.62
N GLY A 107 43.57 -5.45 -21.87
CA GLY A 107 43.25 -4.02 -22.02
C GLY A 107 44.45 -3.13 -21.75
N ARG A 108 45.24 -3.44 -20.73
CA ARG A 108 46.47 -2.71 -20.39
C ARG A 108 47.52 -2.86 -21.49
N ALA A 109 47.71 -4.06 -22.03
CA ALA A 109 48.61 -4.29 -23.16
C ALA A 109 48.21 -3.46 -24.41
N ASN A 110 46.90 -3.38 -24.70
CA ASN A 110 46.39 -2.56 -25.81
C ASN A 110 46.69 -1.05 -25.61
N VAL A 111 46.54 -0.54 -24.38
CA VAL A 111 46.91 0.84 -24.03
C VAL A 111 48.40 1.08 -24.23
N LEU A 112 49.26 0.15 -23.80
CA LEU A 112 50.71 0.26 -23.99
C LEU A 112 51.09 0.29 -25.47
N ASN A 113 50.48 -0.57 -26.29
CA ASN A 113 50.70 -0.56 -27.75
C ASN A 113 50.28 0.76 -28.39
N ALA A 114 49.11 1.30 -28.00
CA ALA A 114 48.65 2.60 -28.49
C ALA A 114 49.58 3.75 -28.06
N GLN A 115 50.09 3.71 -26.83
CA GLN A 115 51.05 4.70 -26.32
C GLN A 115 52.38 4.64 -27.08
N ALA A 116 52.88 3.46 -27.39
CA ALA A 116 54.09 3.30 -28.22
C ALA A 116 53.89 3.91 -29.62
N ASN A 117 52.71 3.71 -30.23
CA ASN A 117 52.37 4.33 -31.51
C ASN A 117 52.27 5.86 -31.44
N LEU A 118 51.73 6.40 -30.33
CA LEU A 118 51.72 7.85 -30.09
C LEU A 118 53.15 8.41 -29.96
N LEU A 119 54.03 7.72 -29.23
CA LEU A 119 55.43 8.11 -29.09
C LEU A 119 56.14 8.17 -30.46
N ASN A 120 55.91 7.16 -31.32
CA ASN A 120 56.46 7.14 -32.67
C ASN A 120 55.93 8.31 -33.52
N ALA A 121 54.65 8.63 -33.43
CA ALA A 121 54.07 9.78 -34.12
C ALA A 121 54.63 11.13 -33.61
N GLN A 122 54.86 11.25 -32.30
CA GLN A 122 55.50 12.44 -31.70
C GLN A 122 56.95 12.61 -32.18
N ALA A 123 57.70 11.52 -32.30
CA ALA A 123 59.04 11.54 -32.87
C ALA A 123 59.01 12.01 -34.35
N ASN A 124 58.06 11.52 -35.14
CA ASN A 124 57.87 11.95 -36.52
C ASN A 124 57.47 13.42 -36.64
N LEU A 125 56.61 13.92 -35.75
CA LEU A 125 56.25 15.33 -35.66
C LEU A 125 57.48 16.21 -35.39
N LYS A 126 58.35 15.78 -34.47
CA LYS A 126 59.61 16.48 -34.17
C LYS A 126 60.55 16.52 -35.38
N ASN A 127 60.65 15.43 -36.14
CA ASN A 127 61.42 15.40 -37.38
C ASN A 127 60.83 16.33 -38.45
N ALA A 128 59.50 16.37 -38.60
CA ALA A 128 58.82 17.28 -39.53
C ALA A 128 59.03 18.75 -39.15
N GLN A 129 59.03 19.07 -37.85
CA GLN A 129 59.34 20.42 -37.36
C GLN A 129 60.78 20.82 -37.72
N ALA A 130 61.75 19.95 -37.47
CA ALA A 130 63.14 20.23 -37.83
C ALA A 130 63.33 20.45 -39.34
N ASN A 131 62.56 19.75 -40.18
CA ASN A 131 62.58 19.95 -41.63
C ASN A 131 61.97 21.30 -42.04
N LEU A 132 60.90 21.76 -41.37
CA LEU A 132 60.35 23.09 -41.60
C LEU A 132 61.35 24.17 -41.22
N ASP A 133 61.98 24.04 -40.04
CA ASP A 133 62.99 25.00 -39.57
C ASP A 133 64.16 25.09 -40.57
N LYS A 134 64.61 23.95 -41.13
CA LYS A 134 65.63 23.92 -42.19
C LYS A 134 65.19 24.65 -43.46
N ALA A 135 63.93 24.47 -43.89
CA ALA A 135 63.39 25.14 -45.06
C ALA A 135 63.26 26.66 -44.86
N GLU A 136 62.90 27.10 -43.64
CA GLU A 136 62.85 28.52 -43.29
C GLU A 136 64.23 29.17 -43.31
N ILE A 137 65.27 28.49 -42.79
CA ILE A 137 66.65 28.96 -42.87
C ILE A 137 67.10 29.10 -44.34
N ALA A 138 66.74 28.15 -45.21
CA ALA A 138 67.06 28.21 -46.63
C ALA A 138 66.43 29.41 -47.34
N ILE A 139 65.19 29.79 -46.99
CA ILE A 139 64.57 31.02 -47.50
C ILE A 139 65.35 32.26 -47.07
N VAL A 140 65.77 32.33 -45.81
CA VAL A 140 66.54 33.47 -45.29
C VAL A 140 67.86 33.61 -46.04
N ASP A 141 68.57 32.51 -46.30
CA ASP A 141 69.81 32.52 -47.05
C ASP A 141 69.62 32.91 -48.52
N ALA A 142 68.63 32.32 -49.19
CA ALA A 142 68.27 32.66 -50.57
C ALA A 142 67.85 34.13 -50.70
N LYS A 143 67.10 34.66 -49.73
CA LYS A 143 66.69 36.07 -49.68
C LYS A 143 67.87 37.01 -49.52
N ARG A 144 68.82 36.69 -48.63
CA ARG A 144 70.06 37.49 -48.47
C ARG A 144 70.87 37.53 -49.76
N THR A 145 70.97 36.40 -50.45
CA THR A 145 71.69 36.31 -51.72
C THR A 145 70.99 37.09 -52.84
N LEU A 146 69.66 36.99 -52.91
CA LEU A 146 68.84 37.77 -53.83
C LEU A 146 69.01 39.29 -53.62
N GLU A 147 68.88 39.78 -52.39
CA GLU A 147 69.04 41.21 -52.09
C GLU A 147 70.46 41.70 -52.40
N ARG A 148 71.49 40.91 -52.06
CA ARG A 148 72.88 41.22 -52.43
C ARG A 148 73.07 41.31 -53.95
N ASN A 149 72.48 40.38 -54.70
CA ASN A 149 72.59 40.36 -56.16
C ASN A 149 71.82 41.52 -56.81
N LYS A 150 70.68 41.94 -56.25
CA LYS A 150 69.96 43.15 -56.72
C LYS A 150 70.86 44.38 -56.63
N GLU A 151 71.49 44.60 -55.48
CA GLU A 151 72.40 45.74 -55.26
C GLU A 151 73.59 45.71 -56.23
N LEU A 152 74.15 44.53 -56.51
CA LEU A 152 75.26 44.37 -57.45
C LEU A 152 74.87 44.58 -58.91
N VAL A 153 73.64 44.23 -59.32
CA VAL A 153 73.11 44.52 -60.67
C VAL A 153 72.90 46.01 -60.86
N GLU A 154 72.38 46.73 -59.85
CA GLU A 154 72.23 48.20 -59.90
C GLU A 154 73.58 48.90 -60.13
N ARG A 155 74.65 48.35 -59.53
CA ARG A 155 76.03 48.79 -59.72
C ARG A 155 76.68 48.25 -61.01
N LYS A 156 75.96 47.48 -61.83
CA LYS A 156 76.41 46.83 -63.09
C LYS A 156 77.60 45.88 -62.93
N VAL A 157 77.75 45.24 -61.77
CA VAL A 157 78.88 44.35 -61.43
C VAL A 157 78.61 42.89 -61.80
N ILE A 158 77.35 42.48 -61.93
CA ILE A 158 76.95 41.12 -62.29
C ILE A 158 75.93 41.09 -63.44
N ALA A 159 75.83 39.98 -64.16
CA ALA A 159 74.89 39.78 -65.27
C ALA A 159 73.45 39.54 -64.78
N GLN A 160 72.44 40.01 -65.54
CA GLN A 160 71.01 39.83 -65.23
C GLN A 160 70.62 38.37 -64.99
N ALA A 161 71.15 37.43 -65.77
CA ALA A 161 70.89 35.99 -65.59
C ALA A 161 71.22 35.48 -64.17
N THR A 162 72.17 36.11 -63.47
CA THR A 162 72.54 35.76 -62.09
C THR A 162 71.46 36.18 -61.08
N LEU A 163 70.80 37.30 -61.34
CA LEU A 163 69.68 37.77 -60.52
C LEU A 163 68.45 36.88 -60.71
N ASP A 164 68.12 36.55 -61.96
CA ASP A 164 66.99 35.66 -62.29
C ASP A 164 67.15 34.27 -61.66
N SER A 165 68.39 33.74 -61.65
CA SER A 165 68.72 32.48 -60.97
C SER A 165 68.55 32.58 -59.44
N ALA A 166 68.99 33.70 -58.83
CA ALA A 166 68.78 33.93 -57.39
C ALA A 166 67.29 34.08 -57.04
N GLN A 167 66.50 34.71 -57.92
CA GLN A 167 65.05 34.83 -57.76
C GLN A 167 64.36 33.47 -57.84
N THR A 168 64.69 32.66 -58.83
CA THR A 168 64.19 31.28 -58.95
C THR A 168 64.55 30.43 -57.72
N THR A 169 65.76 30.61 -57.17
CA THR A 169 66.20 29.90 -55.96
C THR A 169 65.41 30.33 -54.72
N HIS A 170 65.11 31.63 -54.58
CA HIS A 170 64.27 32.12 -53.51
C HIS A 170 62.83 31.60 -53.62
N ASP A 171 62.25 31.61 -54.82
CA ASP A 171 60.87 31.19 -55.04
C ASP A 171 60.71 29.66 -54.85
N THR A 172 61.70 28.87 -55.27
CA THR A 172 61.73 27.42 -54.97
C THR A 172 61.90 27.14 -53.48
N ALA A 173 62.67 27.94 -52.73
CA ALA A 173 62.78 27.82 -51.27
C ALA A 173 61.44 28.12 -50.57
N ILE A 174 60.67 29.11 -51.06
CA ILE A 174 59.30 29.38 -50.57
C ILE A 174 58.40 28.17 -50.82
N ALA A 175 58.42 27.60 -52.03
CA ALA A 175 57.65 26.42 -52.35
C ALA A 175 58.03 25.21 -51.45
N GLN A 176 59.32 25.03 -51.17
CA GLN A 176 59.81 23.99 -50.26
C GLN A 176 59.31 24.16 -48.82
N ARG A 177 59.23 25.39 -48.30
CA ARG A 177 58.62 25.65 -46.98
C ARG A 177 57.16 25.24 -46.95
N GLU A 178 56.38 25.56 -47.97
CA GLU A 178 54.96 25.16 -48.00
C GLU A 178 54.79 23.64 -47.99
N VAL A 179 55.65 22.90 -48.71
CA VAL A 179 55.67 21.43 -48.65
C VAL A 179 56.04 20.94 -47.24
N ALA A 180 57.07 21.51 -46.61
CA ALA A 180 57.47 21.15 -45.25
C ALA A 180 56.38 21.46 -44.20
N LYS A 181 55.67 22.58 -44.38
CA LYS A 181 54.53 22.98 -43.53
C LYS A 181 53.35 22.02 -43.68
N ALA A 182 53.01 21.62 -44.90
CA ALA A 182 51.99 20.60 -45.15
C ALA A 182 52.36 19.26 -44.51
N GLN A 183 53.65 18.89 -44.56
CA GLN A 183 54.16 17.68 -43.91
C GLN A 183 54.07 17.75 -42.38
N LEU A 184 54.37 18.92 -41.79
CA LEU A 184 54.20 19.15 -40.35
C LEU A 184 52.74 19.00 -39.93
N GLU A 185 51.81 19.58 -40.69
CA GLU A 185 50.38 19.50 -40.40
C GLU A 185 49.84 18.07 -40.51
N SER A 186 50.31 17.32 -41.50
CA SER A 186 50.03 15.88 -41.63
C SER A 186 50.56 15.10 -40.41
N ALA A 187 51.78 15.39 -39.96
CA ALA A 187 52.34 14.77 -38.76
C ALA A 187 51.58 15.15 -37.47
N ARG A 188 51.11 16.40 -37.35
CA ARG A 188 50.26 16.85 -36.23
C ARG A 188 48.93 16.10 -36.21
N SER A 189 48.31 15.97 -37.37
CA SER A 189 47.06 15.21 -37.54
C SER A 189 47.25 13.75 -37.14
N GLN A 190 48.40 13.15 -37.48
CA GLN A 190 48.72 11.78 -37.08
C GLN A 190 48.91 11.62 -35.57
N VAL A 191 49.54 12.60 -34.90
CA VAL A 191 49.65 12.62 -33.43
C VAL A 191 48.27 12.67 -32.79
N GLU A 192 47.38 13.54 -33.27
CA GLU A 192 46.02 13.63 -32.72
C GLU A 192 45.21 12.35 -32.97
N SER A 193 45.36 11.73 -34.15
CA SER A 193 44.75 10.41 -34.44
C SER A 193 45.25 9.33 -33.48
N ASN A 194 46.56 9.23 -33.25
CA ASN A 194 47.12 8.24 -32.33
C ASN A 194 46.75 8.53 -30.87
N LYS A 195 46.60 9.81 -30.50
CA LYS A 195 46.13 10.20 -29.18
C LYS A 195 44.67 9.77 -28.97
N ALA A 196 43.81 9.97 -29.97
CA ALA A 196 42.45 9.45 -29.94
C ALA A 196 42.42 7.91 -29.81
N GLN A 197 43.35 7.21 -30.48
CA GLN A 197 43.50 5.75 -30.34
C GLN A 197 43.91 5.33 -28.93
N VAL A 198 44.78 6.10 -28.25
CA VAL A 198 45.12 5.86 -26.84
C VAL A 198 43.91 6.03 -25.94
N GLU A 199 43.12 7.09 -26.15
CA GLU A 199 41.90 7.32 -25.38
C GLU A 199 40.85 6.21 -25.62
N GLN A 200 40.70 5.73 -26.86
CA GLN A 200 39.84 4.58 -27.17
C GLN A 200 40.31 3.31 -26.45
N ALA A 201 41.62 3.03 -26.44
CA ALA A 201 42.19 1.89 -25.73
C ALA A 201 41.99 2.01 -24.20
N ARG A 202 42.15 3.21 -23.64
CA ARG A 202 41.89 3.50 -22.22
C ARG A 202 40.43 3.30 -21.86
N ALA A 203 39.51 3.74 -22.71
CA ALA A 203 38.08 3.48 -22.51
C ALA A 203 37.77 1.97 -22.50
N GLY A 204 38.39 1.20 -23.40
CA GLY A 204 38.29 -0.26 -23.40
C GLY A 204 38.82 -0.91 -22.11
N LEU A 205 39.98 -0.47 -21.63
CA LEU A 205 40.52 -0.90 -20.33
C LEU A 205 39.56 -0.56 -19.19
N LYS A 206 38.93 0.63 -19.21
CA LYS A 206 38.01 1.05 -18.16
C LYS A 206 36.76 0.17 -18.05
N VAL A 207 36.27 -0.33 -19.19
CA VAL A 207 35.18 -1.31 -19.23
C VAL A 207 35.61 -2.62 -18.59
N ALA A 208 36.80 -3.14 -18.95
CA ALA A 208 37.34 -4.36 -18.36
C ALA A 208 37.55 -4.23 -16.84
N GLU A 209 38.11 -3.12 -16.37
CA GLU A 209 38.26 -2.82 -14.93
C GLU A 209 36.92 -2.74 -14.20
N THR A 210 35.89 -2.22 -14.86
CA THR A 210 34.55 -2.12 -14.28
C THR A 210 33.90 -3.50 -14.17
N ASN A 211 34.05 -4.35 -15.17
CA ASN A 211 33.60 -5.74 -15.09
C ASN A 211 34.35 -6.51 -14.00
N LEU A 212 35.66 -6.30 -13.86
CA LEU A 212 36.45 -6.84 -12.76
C LEU A 212 35.94 -6.33 -11.40
N ARG A 213 35.57 -5.06 -11.28
CA ARG A 213 34.98 -4.53 -10.04
C ARG A 213 33.66 -5.21 -9.70
N TYR A 214 32.85 -5.56 -10.70
CA TYR A 214 31.57 -6.26 -10.51
C TYR A 214 31.72 -7.73 -10.09
N THR A 215 32.91 -8.32 -10.19
CA THR A 215 33.15 -9.67 -9.62
C THR A 215 33.13 -9.65 -8.10
N THR A 216 33.51 -8.52 -7.48
CA THR A 216 33.42 -8.33 -6.04
C THR A 216 32.05 -7.75 -5.70
N ILE A 217 31.16 -8.57 -5.17
CA ILE A 217 29.81 -8.16 -4.78
C ILE A 217 29.91 -7.45 -3.44
N ARG A 218 29.46 -6.19 -3.41
CA ARG A 218 29.51 -5.33 -2.22
C ARG A 218 28.11 -5.00 -1.72
N SER A 219 27.98 -4.80 -0.41
CA SER A 219 26.72 -4.34 0.17
C SER A 219 26.47 -2.86 -0.18
N PRO A 220 25.29 -2.49 -0.72
CA PRO A 220 24.95 -1.08 -0.99
C PRO A 220 24.49 -0.32 0.26
N VAL A 221 24.20 -1.01 1.37
CA VAL A 221 23.72 -0.40 2.61
C VAL A 221 24.37 -1.05 3.84
N ASN A 222 24.42 -0.30 4.95
CA ASN A 222 24.69 -0.88 6.27
C ASN A 222 23.45 -1.68 6.71
N GLY A 223 23.62 -2.91 7.17
CA GLY A 223 22.48 -3.76 7.50
C GLY A 223 22.84 -5.16 8.00
N THR A 224 21.84 -6.01 8.12
CA THR A 224 21.99 -7.43 8.48
C THR A 224 21.48 -8.30 7.33
N VAL A 225 22.25 -9.33 6.97
CA VAL A 225 21.88 -10.29 5.94
C VAL A 225 20.71 -11.16 6.43
N ILE A 226 19.56 -11.05 5.76
CA ILE A 226 18.36 -11.85 6.04
C ILE A 226 18.46 -13.20 5.34
N SER A 227 18.72 -13.17 4.04
CA SER A 227 18.81 -14.38 3.21
C SER A 227 20.04 -14.34 2.32
N ARG A 228 20.59 -15.52 2.08
CA ARG A 228 21.60 -15.82 1.08
C ARG A 228 21.03 -16.91 0.17
N ASN A 229 21.03 -16.66 -1.12
CA ASN A 229 20.43 -17.50 -2.15
C ASN A 229 21.49 -18.10 -3.09
N VAL A 230 22.74 -18.22 -2.61
CA VAL A 230 23.87 -18.72 -3.38
C VAL A 230 24.91 -19.41 -2.50
N ASP A 231 25.60 -20.40 -3.05
CA ASP A 231 26.69 -21.13 -2.39
C ASP A 231 28.01 -21.05 -3.18
N VAL A 232 29.13 -21.31 -2.49
CA VAL A 232 30.46 -21.39 -3.12
C VAL A 232 30.46 -22.52 -4.16
N GLY A 233 31.02 -22.24 -5.34
CA GLY A 233 31.05 -23.16 -6.48
C GLY A 233 29.80 -23.10 -7.37
N GLN A 234 28.73 -22.40 -6.97
CA GLN A 234 27.56 -22.21 -7.80
C GLN A 234 27.84 -21.21 -8.94
N THR A 235 27.37 -21.53 -10.14
CA THR A 235 27.45 -20.63 -11.30
C THR A 235 26.26 -19.68 -11.31
N VAL A 236 26.53 -18.37 -11.38
CA VAL A 236 25.53 -17.32 -11.57
C VAL A 236 25.57 -16.80 -13.00
N ALA A 237 24.40 -16.67 -13.62
CA ALA A 237 24.25 -16.11 -14.95
C ALA A 237 23.44 -14.82 -14.85
N ALA A 238 24.04 -13.68 -15.20
CA ALA A 238 23.42 -12.35 -15.13
C ALA A 238 22.87 -11.86 -16.49
N SER A 239 22.76 -12.75 -17.49
CA SER A 239 22.48 -12.35 -18.88
C SER A 239 21.03 -11.97 -19.18
N LEU A 240 20.05 -12.66 -18.60
CA LEU A 240 18.62 -12.45 -18.87
C LEU A 240 17.90 -11.71 -17.74
N GLN A 241 18.25 -12.01 -16.49
CA GLN A 241 17.73 -11.38 -15.27
C GLN A 241 18.84 -11.39 -14.23
N ALA A 242 18.95 -10.34 -13.42
CA ALA A 242 19.92 -10.31 -12.31
C ALA A 242 19.40 -11.22 -11.18
N PRO A 243 20.05 -12.36 -10.88
CA PRO A 243 19.62 -13.20 -9.77
C PRO A 243 19.85 -12.46 -8.44
N THR A 244 18.89 -12.55 -7.52
CA THR A 244 19.05 -12.03 -6.16
C THR A 244 19.90 -13.00 -5.35
N LEU A 245 21.08 -12.55 -4.93
CA LEU A 245 22.03 -13.37 -4.19
C LEU A 245 21.90 -13.16 -2.69
N PHE A 246 21.63 -11.92 -2.26
CA PHE A 246 21.44 -11.57 -0.86
C PHE A 246 20.26 -10.64 -0.68
N THR A 247 19.55 -10.81 0.44
CA THR A 247 18.57 -9.85 0.93
C THR A 247 19.11 -9.24 2.21
N ILE A 248 19.28 -7.92 2.23
CA ILE A 248 19.87 -7.19 3.37
C ILE A 248 18.80 -6.24 3.94
N ALA A 249 18.53 -6.35 5.23
CA ALA A 249 17.73 -5.36 5.94
C ALA A 249 18.63 -4.26 6.50
N LYS A 250 18.27 -3.00 6.22
CA LYS A 250 19.02 -1.84 6.74
C LYS A 250 18.94 -1.75 8.25
N ASP A 251 17.74 -1.92 8.80
CA ASP A 251 17.47 -1.81 10.23
C ASP A 251 16.40 -2.84 10.64
N LEU A 252 16.71 -3.65 11.66
CA LEU A 252 15.80 -4.64 12.25
C LEU A 252 15.11 -4.11 13.53
N THR A 253 15.52 -2.92 14.01
CA THR A 253 14.89 -2.24 15.15
C THR A 253 13.59 -1.55 14.75
N GLN A 254 13.40 -1.27 13.46
CA GLN A 254 12.17 -0.75 12.88
C GLN A 254 11.60 -1.83 11.97
N MET A 255 10.44 -2.35 12.37
CA MET A 255 9.72 -3.39 11.64
C MET A 255 8.38 -2.83 11.19
N GLN A 256 7.79 -3.48 10.20
CA GLN A 256 6.41 -3.25 9.79
C GLN A 256 5.69 -4.58 9.70
N VAL A 257 4.38 -4.55 9.88
CA VAL A 257 3.49 -5.68 9.66
C VAL A 257 2.65 -5.37 8.44
N ASP A 258 2.87 -6.11 7.37
CA ASP A 258 2.07 -6.04 6.15
C ASP A 258 0.82 -6.90 6.39
N THR A 259 -0.31 -6.23 6.63
CA THR A 259 -1.53 -6.83 7.17
C THR A 259 -2.62 -6.88 6.12
N ASN A 260 -3.11 -8.08 5.79
CA ASN A 260 -4.14 -8.25 4.78
C ASN A 260 -5.53 -8.02 5.37
N VAL A 261 -6.14 -6.87 5.10
CA VAL A 261 -7.48 -6.51 5.56
C VAL A 261 -8.50 -6.71 4.43
N SER A 262 -9.68 -7.25 4.75
CA SER A 262 -10.77 -7.45 3.79
C SER A 262 -11.33 -6.13 3.25
N GLU A 263 -11.75 -6.12 1.98
CA GLU A 263 -12.45 -4.98 1.35
C GLU A 263 -13.67 -4.48 2.16
N ALA A 264 -14.35 -5.39 2.88
CA ALA A 264 -15.51 -5.02 3.70
C ALA A 264 -15.17 -4.07 4.86
N ASP A 265 -13.93 -4.11 5.34
CA ASP A 265 -13.49 -3.43 6.56
C ASP A 265 -12.54 -2.26 6.30
N ILE A 266 -11.87 -2.23 5.14
CA ILE A 266 -10.86 -1.22 4.80
C ILE A 266 -11.42 0.22 4.84
N GLY A 267 -12.69 0.41 4.49
CA GLY A 267 -13.33 1.73 4.47
C GLY A 267 -13.50 2.38 5.84
N ARG A 268 -13.27 1.65 6.94
CA ARG A 268 -13.31 2.17 8.32
C ARG A 268 -11.92 2.44 8.91
N ILE A 269 -10.85 1.98 8.25
CA ILE A 269 -9.48 2.14 8.73
C ILE A 269 -8.93 3.47 8.26
N ALA A 270 -8.25 4.18 9.15
CA ALA A 270 -7.62 5.46 8.89
C ALA A 270 -6.14 5.44 9.28
N HIS A 271 -5.37 6.35 8.68
CA HIS A 271 -3.97 6.55 9.05
C HIS A 271 -3.85 6.92 10.54
N SER A 272 -2.75 6.50 11.17
CA SER A 272 -2.42 6.74 12.59
C SER A 272 -3.35 6.08 13.63
N GLN A 273 -4.21 5.14 13.23
CA GLN A 273 -4.95 4.32 14.20
C GLN A 273 -4.01 3.41 15.00
N ALA A 274 -4.35 3.19 16.27
CA ALA A 274 -3.64 2.27 17.14
C ALA A 274 -3.94 0.83 16.72
N ALA A 275 -2.90 0.03 16.55
CA ALA A 275 -2.99 -1.39 16.28
C ALA A 275 -2.26 -2.16 17.36
N THR A 276 -2.85 -3.26 17.80
CA THR A 276 -2.19 -4.23 18.67
C THR A 276 -2.06 -5.52 17.91
N PHE A 277 -0.98 -6.26 18.13
CA PHE A 277 -0.83 -7.56 17.49
C PHE A 277 -0.10 -8.53 18.38
N THR A 278 -0.36 -9.80 18.13
CA THR A 278 0.36 -10.93 18.73
C THR A 278 1.05 -11.70 17.61
N VAL A 279 2.12 -12.39 17.96
CA VAL A 279 2.84 -13.27 17.02
C VAL A 279 2.80 -14.68 17.57
N ASP A 280 2.72 -15.67 16.68
CA ASP A 280 2.57 -17.07 17.09
C ASP A 280 3.75 -17.55 17.94
N ALA A 281 4.94 -16.96 17.75
CA ALA A 281 6.12 -17.24 18.55
C ALA A 281 6.05 -16.70 20.00
N TYR A 282 5.19 -15.71 20.26
CA TYR A 282 5.03 -15.05 21.56
C TYR A 282 3.55 -14.75 21.84
N PRO A 283 2.70 -15.78 22.10
CA PRO A 283 1.26 -15.61 22.26
C PRO A 283 0.89 -14.77 23.51
N ASP A 284 1.70 -14.84 24.57
CA ASP A 284 1.44 -14.13 25.83
C ASP A 284 1.88 -12.65 25.80
N ARG A 285 2.53 -12.20 24.72
CA ARG A 285 3.02 -10.82 24.59
C ARG A 285 2.28 -10.09 23.49
N THR A 286 1.61 -9.02 23.87
CA THR A 286 1.03 -8.06 22.92
C THR A 286 2.07 -7.01 22.54
N PHE A 287 2.12 -6.70 21.25
CA PHE A 287 2.95 -5.64 20.69
C PHE A 287 2.05 -4.52 20.19
N ASN A 288 2.49 -3.29 20.44
CA ASN A 288 1.77 -2.09 20.02
C ASN A 288 2.40 -1.56 18.73
N GLY A 289 1.55 -1.19 17.78
CA GLY A 289 1.92 -0.58 16.52
C GLY A 289 0.95 0.53 16.14
N LYS A 290 1.28 1.24 15.06
CA LYS A 290 0.41 2.27 14.49
C LYS A 290 0.26 2.04 12.99
N VAL A 291 -0.94 2.26 12.47
CA VAL A 291 -1.19 2.24 11.03
C VAL A 291 -0.43 3.38 10.39
N PHE A 292 0.57 3.06 9.57
CA PHE A 292 1.38 4.04 8.86
C PHE A 292 0.73 4.36 7.52
N GLU A 293 0.47 3.33 6.72
CA GLU A 293 -0.02 3.47 5.36
C GLU A 293 -1.02 2.38 5.00
N ILE A 294 -1.98 2.71 4.14
CA ILE A 294 -2.91 1.77 3.53
C ILE A 294 -2.57 1.73 2.04
N ARG A 295 -2.19 0.57 1.51
CA ARG A 295 -1.87 0.44 0.09
C ARG A 295 -3.14 0.44 -0.74
N ASN A 296 -3.19 1.28 -1.77
CA ASN A 296 -4.35 1.39 -2.65
C ASN A 296 -4.48 0.22 -3.64
N ALA A 297 -3.39 -0.53 -3.88
CA ALA A 297 -3.40 -1.68 -4.77
C ALA A 297 -3.98 -2.91 -4.04
N PRO A 298 -5.08 -3.52 -4.52
CA PRO A 298 -5.64 -4.71 -3.91
C PRO A 298 -4.79 -5.95 -4.20
N ILE A 299 -4.80 -6.90 -3.27
CA ILE A 299 -4.18 -8.23 -3.38
C ILE A 299 -5.30 -9.27 -3.28
N THR A 300 -5.38 -10.16 -4.25
CA THR A 300 -6.36 -11.25 -4.25
C THR A 300 -5.72 -12.51 -3.70
N VAL A 301 -6.04 -12.86 -2.44
CA VAL A 301 -5.57 -14.09 -1.80
C VAL A 301 -6.75 -15.05 -1.71
N GLN A 302 -6.64 -16.24 -2.31
CA GLN A 302 -7.70 -17.26 -2.30
C GLN A 302 -9.07 -16.75 -2.79
N ASN A 303 -9.09 -15.93 -3.85
CA ASN A 303 -10.29 -15.28 -4.40
C ASN A 303 -10.98 -14.28 -3.46
N VAL A 304 -10.34 -13.87 -2.37
CA VAL A 304 -10.79 -12.79 -1.50
C VAL A 304 -9.95 -11.54 -1.79
N VAL A 305 -10.62 -10.43 -2.08
CA VAL A 305 -9.96 -9.13 -2.29
C VAL A 305 -9.58 -8.56 -0.93
N THR A 306 -8.29 -8.34 -0.74
CA THR A 306 -7.72 -7.76 0.47
C THR A 306 -6.86 -6.55 0.13
N TYR A 307 -6.76 -5.61 1.06
CA TYR A 307 -5.88 -4.46 0.97
C TYR A 307 -4.78 -4.60 2.03
N ASP A 308 -3.56 -4.27 1.63
CA ASP A 308 -2.40 -4.35 2.51
C ASP A 308 -2.28 -3.07 3.35
N VAL A 309 -2.45 -3.22 4.66
CA VAL A 309 -2.31 -2.16 5.66
C VAL A 309 -0.96 -2.33 6.35
N VAL A 310 -0.10 -1.33 6.20
CA VAL A 310 1.25 -1.32 6.77
C VAL A 310 1.18 -0.75 8.19
N VAL A 311 1.44 -1.60 9.17
CA VAL A 311 1.50 -1.22 10.59
C VAL A 311 2.96 -1.10 11.02
N GLN A 312 3.39 0.09 11.43
CA GLN A 312 4.76 0.31 11.89
C GLN A 312 4.93 -0.11 13.35
N VAL A 313 6.05 -0.78 13.63
CA VAL A 313 6.37 -1.37 14.93
C VAL A 313 7.84 -1.14 15.29
N SER A 314 8.10 -0.76 16.53
CA SER A 314 9.47 -0.72 17.06
C SER A 314 9.85 -2.07 17.69
N ASN A 315 11.04 -2.56 17.35
CA ASN A 315 11.61 -3.83 17.80
C ASN A 315 12.98 -3.63 18.48
N PRO A 316 13.04 -2.89 19.60
CA PRO A 316 14.31 -2.62 20.29
C PRO A 316 15.00 -3.89 20.80
N ASP A 317 14.21 -4.90 21.19
CA ASP A 317 14.71 -6.18 21.71
C ASP A 317 15.22 -7.15 20.60
N LEU A 318 15.04 -6.81 19.32
CA LEU A 318 15.32 -7.70 18.16
C LEU A 318 14.62 -9.07 18.24
N LYS A 319 13.50 -9.15 18.95
CA LYS A 319 12.72 -10.39 19.14
C LYS A 319 11.85 -10.71 17.94
N LEU A 320 11.32 -9.68 17.27
CA LEU A 320 10.56 -9.85 16.03
C LEU A 320 11.54 -10.12 14.89
N LYS A 321 11.34 -11.23 14.18
CA LYS A 321 12.14 -11.59 13.00
C LYS A 321 11.30 -11.41 11.73
N PRO A 322 11.92 -11.04 10.60
CA PRO A 322 11.26 -11.04 9.30
C PRO A 322 10.60 -12.39 8.99
N GLY A 323 9.41 -12.37 8.39
CA GLY A 323 8.65 -13.56 8.00
C GLY A 323 7.77 -14.16 9.10
N MET A 324 7.72 -13.60 10.31
CA MET A 324 6.78 -14.05 11.34
C MET A 324 5.34 -13.67 10.99
N THR A 325 4.41 -14.59 11.23
CA THR A 325 2.97 -14.33 11.13
C THR A 325 2.50 -13.55 12.36
N ALA A 326 1.71 -12.50 12.12
CA ALA A 326 1.14 -11.65 13.15
C ALA A 326 -0.38 -11.62 13.03
N ASN A 327 -1.07 -11.78 14.16
CA ASN A 327 -2.50 -11.56 14.30
C ASN A 327 -2.71 -10.13 14.79
N VAL A 328 -3.21 -9.27 13.90
CA VAL A 328 -3.32 -7.83 14.10
C VAL A 328 -4.77 -7.45 14.40
N SER A 329 -4.94 -6.67 15.45
CA SER A 329 -6.19 -6.10 15.92
C SER A 329 -6.08 -4.58 15.83
N ILE A 330 -6.70 -4.00 14.80
CA ILE A 330 -6.70 -2.55 14.55
C ILE A 330 -7.92 -1.94 15.25
N MET A 331 -7.68 -0.97 16.13
CA MET A 331 -8.75 -0.25 16.83
C MET A 331 -9.29 0.85 15.92
N ILE A 332 -10.56 0.72 15.51
CA ILE A 332 -11.24 1.69 14.63
C ILE A 332 -11.79 2.86 15.45
N ASP A 333 -12.57 2.53 16.49
CA ASP A 333 -13.30 3.49 17.31
C ASP A 333 -13.33 2.96 18.76
N HIS A 334 -13.25 3.87 19.71
CA HIS A 334 -13.28 3.58 21.14
C HIS A 334 -14.18 4.61 21.84
N ARG A 335 -15.20 4.12 22.54
CA ARG A 335 -16.16 4.96 23.25
C ARG A 335 -16.31 4.52 24.69
N GLU A 336 -16.18 5.47 25.61
CA GLU A 336 -16.36 5.27 27.04
C GLU A 336 -17.74 5.71 27.51
N GLY A 337 -18.29 5.03 28.52
CA GLY A 337 -19.54 5.43 29.20
C GLY A 337 -20.82 5.27 28.37
N VAL A 338 -20.79 4.47 27.30
CA VAL A 338 -21.94 4.23 26.41
C VAL A 338 -22.84 3.12 26.91
N LEU A 339 -24.15 3.20 26.63
CA LEU A 339 -25.10 2.14 26.93
C LEU A 339 -24.82 0.96 26.01
N LYS A 340 -24.43 -0.18 26.59
CA LYS A 340 -24.14 -1.40 25.84
C LYS A 340 -25.24 -2.43 25.98
N ILE A 341 -25.62 -3.03 24.86
CA ILE A 341 -26.59 -4.13 24.83
C ILE A 341 -25.96 -5.36 24.22
N PRO A 342 -26.18 -6.56 24.78
CA PRO A 342 -25.72 -7.80 24.16
C PRO A 342 -26.31 -7.96 22.75
N ASN A 343 -25.48 -8.35 21.78
CA ASN A 343 -25.90 -8.60 20.41
C ASN A 343 -26.99 -9.69 20.29
N ALA A 344 -27.06 -10.59 21.28
CA ALA A 344 -28.14 -11.57 21.39
C ALA A 344 -29.53 -10.92 21.52
N ALA A 345 -29.65 -9.78 22.23
CA ALA A 345 -30.92 -9.08 22.41
C ALA A 345 -31.46 -8.48 21.10
N LEU A 346 -30.56 -8.00 20.22
CA LEU A 346 -30.91 -7.46 18.91
C LEU A 346 -31.42 -8.53 17.94
N ARG A 347 -30.97 -9.78 18.11
CA ARG A 347 -31.38 -10.92 17.29
C ARG A 347 -32.63 -11.62 17.82
N PHE A 348 -32.96 -11.43 19.09
CA PHE A 348 -34.08 -12.11 19.73
C PHE A 348 -35.43 -11.65 19.17
N ARG A 349 -36.28 -12.64 18.83
CA ARG A 349 -37.67 -12.43 18.44
C ARG A 349 -38.57 -13.36 19.26
N PRO A 350 -39.43 -12.83 20.15
CA PRO A 350 -40.34 -13.65 20.94
C PRO A 350 -41.34 -14.39 20.06
N GLU A 351 -41.83 -15.54 20.50
CA GLU A 351 -42.78 -16.37 19.73
C GLU A 351 -44.09 -15.63 19.41
N SER A 352 -44.53 -14.73 20.30
CA SER A 352 -45.67 -13.82 20.10
C SER A 352 -45.50 -12.85 18.92
N ALA A 353 -44.25 -12.53 18.54
CA ALA A 353 -43.93 -11.70 17.38
C ALA A 353 -43.65 -12.53 16.11
N LYS A 354 -43.59 -13.87 16.20
CA LYS A 354 -43.52 -14.76 15.04
C LYS A 354 -44.91 -15.15 14.52
N SER A 355 -45.92 -15.14 15.38
CA SER A 355 -47.34 -15.29 15.01
C SER A 355 -47.92 -14.04 14.33
N GLU A 356 -47.29 -12.87 14.50
CA GLU A 356 -47.44 -11.75 13.57
C GLU A 356 -46.50 -12.01 12.38
N GLY A 357 -46.97 -12.81 11.43
CA GLY A 357 -46.41 -12.83 10.08
C GLY A 357 -46.40 -11.42 9.48
N PRO A 358 -45.66 -11.19 8.38
CA PRO A 358 -45.73 -9.92 7.67
C PRO A 358 -47.20 -9.61 7.42
N VAL A 359 -47.64 -8.40 7.77
CA VAL A 359 -48.97 -7.92 7.40
C VAL A 359 -49.10 -8.07 5.88
N GLU A 360 -49.74 -9.15 5.46
CA GLU A 360 -50.32 -9.29 4.14
C GLU A 360 -51.26 -8.09 4.01
N LYS A 361 -50.81 -7.11 3.23
CA LYS A 361 -51.74 -6.20 2.57
C LYS A 361 -52.75 -7.09 1.86
N LYS A 362 -53.98 -7.10 2.38
CA LYS A 362 -55.17 -7.60 1.70
C LYS A 362 -55.10 -7.25 0.22
N LYS A 363 -55.06 -8.28 -0.62
CA LYS A 363 -55.52 -8.24 -2.00
C LYS A 363 -57.03 -8.00 -1.97
N GLU A 364 -57.42 -6.73 -1.92
CA GLU A 364 -58.71 -6.28 -2.42
C GLU A 364 -58.42 -5.45 -3.68
N THR A 365 -58.91 -5.99 -4.80
CA THR A 365 -59.29 -5.31 -6.05
C THR A 365 -58.27 -4.38 -6.74
N SER A 366 -57.78 -4.89 -7.88
CA SER A 366 -57.48 -4.17 -9.12
C SER A 366 -57.65 -2.64 -9.08
N SER A 367 -56.55 -1.95 -8.82
CA SER A 367 -56.25 -0.69 -9.50
C SER A 367 -54.77 -0.72 -9.88
N LYS A 368 -54.51 -0.50 -11.17
CA LYS A 368 -53.19 -0.46 -11.80
C LYS A 368 -52.14 0.14 -10.85
N GLU A 369 -51.02 -0.56 -10.64
CA GLU A 369 -49.81 0.10 -10.17
C GLU A 369 -49.53 1.30 -11.08
N PRO A 370 -49.41 2.52 -10.54
CA PRO A 370 -49.12 3.66 -11.36
C PRO A 370 -47.77 3.45 -12.02
N SER A 371 -47.77 3.51 -13.35
CA SER A 371 -46.60 3.41 -14.21
C SER A 371 -45.48 4.35 -13.71
N PRO A 372 -44.21 4.09 -14.05
CA PRO A 372 -43.10 4.99 -13.71
C PRO A 372 -43.30 6.45 -14.15
N GLN A 373 -44.23 6.71 -15.07
CA GLN A 373 -44.66 8.06 -15.46
C GLN A 373 -45.64 8.69 -14.46
N GLU A 374 -46.55 7.92 -13.86
CA GLU A 374 -47.49 8.40 -12.86
C GLU A 374 -46.82 8.71 -11.51
N LYS A 375 -45.82 7.91 -11.09
CA LYS A 375 -44.98 8.24 -9.92
C LYS A 375 -44.15 9.51 -10.13
N GLY A 376 -43.67 9.74 -11.35
CA GLY A 376 -42.95 10.96 -11.73
C GLY A 376 -43.84 12.21 -11.67
N ARG A 377 -45.09 12.11 -12.15
CA ARG A 377 -46.09 13.18 -12.05
C ARG A 377 -46.49 13.49 -10.61
N ALA A 378 -46.71 12.46 -9.79
CA ALA A 378 -47.03 12.65 -8.38
C ALA A 378 -45.91 13.33 -7.57
N GLY A 379 -44.65 13.01 -7.88
CA GLY A 379 -43.49 13.69 -7.29
C GLY A 379 -43.40 15.17 -7.71
N LEU A 380 -43.78 15.47 -8.94
CA LEU A 380 -43.78 16.82 -9.49
C LEU A 380 -44.89 17.70 -8.94
N GLU A 381 -46.09 17.15 -8.76
CA GLU A 381 -47.21 17.84 -8.13
C GLU A 381 -46.94 18.16 -6.65
N ARG A 382 -46.25 17.27 -5.93
CA ARG A 382 -45.75 17.57 -4.57
C ARG A 382 -44.71 18.69 -4.57
N LEU A 383 -43.83 18.71 -5.57
CA LEU A 383 -42.84 19.78 -5.70
C LEU A 383 -43.52 21.14 -6.00
N LYS A 384 -44.58 21.13 -6.83
CA LYS A 384 -45.39 22.32 -7.15
C LYS A 384 -46.09 22.87 -5.90
N SER A 385 -46.66 21.99 -5.07
CA SER A 385 -47.36 22.39 -3.85
C SER A 385 -46.42 22.81 -2.72
N GLU A 386 -45.30 22.10 -2.50
CA GLU A 386 -44.38 22.40 -1.39
C GLU A 386 -43.51 23.65 -1.64
N LEU A 387 -43.22 23.98 -2.91
CA LEU A 387 -42.48 25.18 -3.28
C LEU A 387 -43.40 26.40 -3.51
N ASN A 388 -44.73 26.26 -3.43
CA ASN A 388 -45.72 27.31 -3.71
C ASN A 388 -45.40 28.08 -5.01
N LEU A 389 -45.18 27.37 -6.12
CA LEU A 389 -44.80 27.99 -7.40
C LEU A 389 -45.94 28.86 -7.95
N THR A 390 -45.63 30.07 -8.44
CA THR A 390 -46.61 30.94 -9.11
C THR A 390 -47.06 30.34 -10.46
N ALA A 391 -48.22 30.76 -10.97
CA ALA A 391 -48.78 30.25 -12.23
C ALA A 391 -47.80 30.41 -13.42
N GLU A 392 -47.01 31.49 -13.45
CA GLU A 392 -45.95 31.66 -14.46
C GLU A 392 -44.78 30.69 -14.29
N GLN A 393 -44.36 30.41 -13.05
CA GLN A 393 -43.29 29.43 -12.77
C GLN A 393 -43.74 28.01 -13.09
N GLN A 394 -45.01 27.68 -12.87
CA GLN A 394 -45.60 26.39 -13.23
C GLN A 394 -45.64 26.20 -14.76
N SER A 395 -45.98 27.25 -15.52
CA SER A 395 -45.95 27.20 -16.99
C SER A 395 -44.52 26.99 -17.52
N LYS A 396 -43.54 27.74 -16.99
CA LYS A 396 -42.11 27.59 -17.36
C LYS A 396 -41.55 26.22 -16.98
N MET A 397 -41.94 25.68 -15.83
CA MET A 397 -41.61 24.32 -15.38
C MET A 397 -42.13 23.26 -16.36
N ASP A 398 -43.39 23.35 -16.76
CA ASP A 398 -44.00 22.38 -17.65
C ASP A 398 -43.36 22.44 -19.06
N MET A 399 -42.98 23.63 -19.54
CA MET A 399 -42.17 23.79 -20.76
C MET A 399 -40.77 23.17 -20.64
N ILE A 400 -40.10 23.31 -19.49
CA ILE A 400 -38.79 22.68 -19.22
C ILE A 400 -38.90 21.15 -19.23
N LEU A 401 -39.97 20.60 -18.67
CA LEU A 401 -40.20 19.14 -18.65
C LEU A 401 -40.53 18.58 -20.03
N GLN A 402 -41.27 19.34 -20.84
CA GLN A 402 -41.55 18.97 -22.23
C GLN A 402 -40.27 18.98 -23.08
N SER A 403 -39.46 20.05 -22.99
CA SER A 403 -38.18 20.14 -23.72
C SER A 403 -37.15 19.09 -23.25
N SER A 404 -37.18 18.71 -21.97
CA SER A 404 -36.23 17.73 -21.41
C SER A 404 -36.67 16.27 -21.59
N ARG A 405 -37.80 16.00 -22.25
CA ARG A 405 -38.36 14.64 -22.38
C ARG A 405 -37.47 13.69 -23.17
N ALA A 406 -36.79 14.19 -24.20
CA ALA A 406 -35.86 13.42 -25.02
C ALA A 406 -34.62 13.00 -24.22
N GLU A 407 -33.99 13.93 -23.49
CA GLU A 407 -32.82 13.66 -22.63
C GLU A 407 -33.17 12.65 -21.52
N MET A 408 -34.36 12.74 -20.94
CA MET A 408 -34.84 11.77 -19.94
C MET A 408 -35.02 10.36 -20.52
N GLN A 409 -35.49 10.24 -21.77
CA GLN A 409 -35.59 8.94 -22.45
C GLN A 409 -34.22 8.35 -22.75
N GLU A 410 -33.26 9.18 -23.15
CA GLU A 410 -31.90 8.75 -23.42
C GLU A 410 -31.21 8.23 -22.14
N ILE A 411 -31.38 8.94 -21.01
CA ILE A 411 -30.84 8.50 -19.71
C ILE A 411 -31.45 7.17 -19.28
N ARG A 412 -32.75 6.95 -19.53
CA ARG A 412 -33.43 5.67 -19.24
C ARG A 412 -32.93 4.50 -20.09
N GLN A 413 -32.54 4.76 -21.33
CA GLN A 413 -32.00 3.70 -22.21
C GLN A 413 -30.55 3.35 -21.87
N LYS A 414 -29.73 4.34 -21.48
CA LYS A 414 -28.29 4.15 -21.25
C LYS A 414 -27.91 3.76 -19.82
N SER A 415 -28.83 3.80 -18.85
CA SER A 415 -28.51 3.57 -17.42
C SER A 415 -29.46 2.56 -16.78
N LYS A 416 -29.01 1.88 -15.72
CA LYS A 416 -29.85 0.99 -14.90
C LYS A 416 -31.05 1.78 -14.33
N PRO A 417 -32.22 1.14 -14.11
CA PRO A 417 -33.45 1.84 -13.74
C PRO A 417 -33.35 2.69 -12.45
N GLU A 418 -32.56 2.26 -11.46
CA GLU A 418 -32.31 3.03 -10.24
C GLU A 418 -31.41 4.26 -10.50
N GLU A 419 -30.30 4.09 -11.22
CA GLU A 419 -29.37 5.17 -11.58
C GLU A 419 -30.00 6.19 -12.53
N ALA A 420 -30.81 5.71 -13.50
CA ALA A 420 -31.56 6.56 -14.41
C ALA A 420 -32.51 7.49 -13.64
N SER A 421 -33.16 6.97 -12.60
CA SER A 421 -34.08 7.76 -11.77
C SER A 421 -33.37 8.88 -11.01
N ILE A 422 -32.15 8.64 -10.52
CA ILE A 422 -31.32 9.62 -9.82
C ILE A 422 -30.83 10.68 -10.80
N ARG A 423 -30.27 10.28 -11.95
CA ARG A 423 -29.77 11.20 -12.98
C ARG A 423 -30.88 12.09 -13.55
N ILE A 424 -32.06 11.53 -13.80
CA ILE A 424 -33.23 12.30 -14.27
C ILE A 424 -33.69 13.30 -13.22
N ARG A 425 -33.74 12.93 -11.94
CA ARG A 425 -34.06 13.87 -10.86
C ARG A 425 -33.05 15.00 -10.77
N THR A 426 -31.75 14.70 -10.91
CA THR A 426 -30.68 15.71 -10.88
C THR A 426 -30.80 16.68 -12.07
N LEU A 427 -31.05 16.16 -13.27
CA LEU A 427 -31.20 16.97 -14.49
C LEU A 427 -32.42 17.89 -14.40
N ILE A 428 -33.57 17.36 -13.96
CA ILE A 428 -34.79 18.15 -13.75
C ILE A 428 -34.53 19.23 -12.69
N ARG A 429 -33.92 18.87 -11.56
CA ARG A 429 -33.59 19.82 -10.49
C ARG A 429 -32.69 20.96 -10.96
N GLN A 430 -31.69 20.65 -11.80
CA GLN A 430 -30.78 21.65 -12.36
C GLN A 430 -31.50 22.63 -13.28
N LYS A 431 -32.37 22.14 -14.18
CA LYS A 431 -33.12 23.01 -15.09
C LYS A 431 -34.17 23.86 -14.37
N ILE A 432 -34.76 23.32 -13.30
CA ILE A 432 -35.72 24.04 -12.45
C ILE A 432 -35.04 25.11 -11.59
N TRP A 433 -33.78 24.90 -11.22
CA TRP A 433 -33.05 25.82 -10.34
C TRP A 433 -33.06 27.27 -10.84
N GLY A 434 -33.05 27.48 -12.17
CA GLY A 434 -33.06 28.80 -12.80
C GLY A 434 -34.39 29.57 -12.73
N ILE A 435 -35.51 28.89 -12.45
CA ILE A 435 -36.84 29.53 -12.37
C ILE A 435 -37.32 29.78 -10.93
N LEU A 436 -36.54 29.35 -9.93
CA LEU A 436 -36.86 29.47 -8.50
C LEU A 436 -36.29 30.75 -7.88
N THR A 437 -36.99 31.30 -6.90
CA THR A 437 -36.48 32.40 -6.06
C THR A 437 -35.44 31.88 -5.06
N ASP A 438 -34.63 32.77 -4.47
CA ASP A 438 -33.54 32.33 -3.57
C ASP A 438 -34.03 31.66 -2.29
N GLU A 439 -35.22 32.02 -1.80
CA GLU A 439 -35.87 31.31 -0.69
C GLU A 439 -36.34 29.90 -1.09
N GLN A 440 -36.89 29.75 -2.31
CA GLN A 440 -37.31 28.45 -2.85
C GLN A 440 -36.09 27.53 -3.10
N LYS A 441 -34.97 28.08 -3.58
CA LYS A 441 -33.69 27.34 -3.72
C LYS A 441 -33.16 26.83 -2.37
N LYS A 442 -33.29 27.64 -1.31
CA LYS A 442 -32.91 27.24 0.05
C LYS A 442 -33.75 26.08 0.56
N LYS A 443 -35.08 26.14 0.37
CA LYS A 443 -36.00 25.02 0.69
C LYS A 443 -35.70 23.75 -0.10
N LEU A 444 -35.47 23.87 -1.41
CA LEU A 444 -35.13 22.74 -2.27
C LEU A 444 -33.80 22.11 -1.85
N SER A 445 -32.81 22.90 -1.48
CA SER A 445 -31.49 22.43 -0.99
C SER A 445 -31.60 21.72 0.36
N ALA A 446 -32.37 22.28 1.29
CA ALA A 446 -32.64 21.66 2.59
C ALA A 446 -33.31 20.29 2.45
N MET A 447 -34.19 20.10 1.46
CA MET A 447 -34.76 18.78 1.14
C MET A 447 -33.74 17.77 0.58
N GLY A 448 -32.66 18.25 -0.05
CA GLY A 448 -31.57 17.38 -0.54
C GLY A 448 -30.54 17.01 0.54
N GLN A 449 -30.39 17.85 1.56
CA GLN A 449 -29.41 17.66 2.64
C GLN A 449 -29.99 16.94 3.88
N GLY A 450 -31.29 16.66 3.93
CA GLY A 450 -31.97 16.01 5.06
C GLY A 450 -31.61 14.53 5.33
N GLN A 451 -30.56 13.98 4.72
CA GLN A 451 -30.10 12.59 4.91
C GLN A 451 -28.63 12.46 5.33
N GLN A 452 -28.09 13.44 6.06
CA GLN A 452 -27.00 13.18 7.01
C GLN A 452 -27.57 13.12 8.43
N LYS A 453 -28.48 12.16 8.67
CA LYS A 453 -28.79 11.73 10.04
C LYS A 453 -27.78 10.64 10.42
N GLU A 454 -27.10 10.86 11.53
CA GLU A 454 -26.21 9.97 12.28
C GLU A 454 -26.31 8.50 11.83
N GLN A 455 -25.21 7.98 11.28
CA GLN A 455 -25.09 6.59 10.80
C GLN A 455 -25.21 5.59 11.96
N GLY A 456 -26.44 5.32 12.39
CA GLY A 456 -26.76 4.21 13.27
C GLY A 456 -27.73 3.27 12.59
N ARG A 457 -27.61 1.96 12.88
CA ARG A 457 -28.51 0.96 12.31
C ARG A 457 -29.79 0.91 13.16
N PRO A 458 -30.99 0.94 12.56
CA PRO A 458 -32.21 0.76 13.34
C PRO A 458 -32.24 -0.68 13.88
N GLY A 459 -32.31 -0.80 15.20
CA GLY A 459 -32.43 -2.04 15.95
C GLY A 459 -33.76 -2.11 16.69
N ARG A 460 -34.22 -3.32 16.97
CA ARG A 460 -35.36 -3.56 17.87
C ARG A 460 -34.90 -4.49 18.96
N VAL A 461 -35.04 -4.06 20.20
CA VAL A 461 -34.80 -4.89 21.39
C VAL A 461 -36.11 -5.06 22.14
N TRP A 462 -36.18 -6.10 22.96
CA TRP A 462 -37.37 -6.38 23.76
C TRP A 462 -37.03 -6.23 25.23
N THR A 463 -37.80 -5.43 25.95
CA THR A 463 -37.65 -5.24 27.40
C THR A 463 -38.75 -5.95 28.17
N LEU A 464 -38.43 -6.44 29.36
CA LEU A 464 -39.39 -7.11 30.24
C LEU A 464 -40.19 -6.07 31.06
N ALA A 465 -41.50 -6.02 30.87
CA ALA A 465 -42.39 -5.20 31.68
C ALA A 465 -42.81 -5.91 32.98
N PRO A 466 -43.35 -5.20 34.01
CA PRO A 466 -43.76 -5.78 35.30
C PRO A 466 -44.75 -6.96 35.22
N GLU A 467 -45.41 -7.16 34.07
CA GLU A 467 -46.36 -8.26 33.81
C GLU A 467 -45.75 -9.46 33.05
N ASN A 468 -44.42 -9.58 32.98
CA ASN A 468 -43.73 -10.69 32.27
C ASN A 468 -44.00 -10.74 30.75
N LYS A 469 -44.42 -9.60 30.16
CA LYS A 469 -44.66 -9.42 28.73
C LYS A 469 -43.49 -8.70 28.06
N ALA A 470 -43.12 -9.15 26.86
CA ALA A 470 -42.06 -8.56 26.06
C ALA A 470 -42.58 -7.32 25.31
N ILE A 471 -42.04 -6.14 25.62
CA ILE A 471 -42.38 -4.87 24.93
C ILE A 471 -41.28 -4.55 23.91
N PRO A 472 -41.60 -4.28 22.64
CA PRO A 472 -40.61 -3.88 21.66
C PRO A 472 -40.18 -2.44 21.88
N VAL A 473 -38.89 -2.22 22.07
CA VAL A 473 -38.27 -0.90 22.12
C VAL A 473 -37.45 -0.72 20.84
N GLN A 474 -37.76 0.34 20.09
CA GLN A 474 -36.98 0.74 18.93
C GLN A 474 -35.77 1.51 19.39
N ILE A 475 -34.60 1.14 18.89
CA ILE A 475 -33.33 1.78 19.22
C ILE A 475 -32.52 1.98 17.95
N VAL A 476 -31.57 2.91 18.00
CA VAL A 476 -30.55 3.07 16.98
C VAL A 476 -29.24 2.60 17.57
N VAL A 477 -28.62 1.61 16.92
CA VAL A 477 -27.35 1.03 17.39
C VAL A 477 -26.17 1.57 16.61
N GLY A 478 -25.09 1.83 17.34
CA GLY A 478 -23.82 2.37 16.86
C GLY A 478 -22.76 1.28 16.67
N ILE A 479 -21.56 1.52 17.19
CA ILE A 479 -20.44 0.59 17.07
C ILE A 479 -20.68 -0.71 17.85
N THR A 480 -20.04 -1.80 17.43
CA THR A 480 -20.12 -3.11 18.09
C THR A 480 -18.73 -3.72 18.24
N ASP A 481 -18.49 -4.37 19.37
CA ASP A 481 -17.27 -5.16 19.65
C ASP A 481 -17.46 -6.65 19.28
N GLY A 482 -18.58 -7.00 18.66
CA GLY A 482 -18.98 -8.38 18.33
C GLY A 482 -19.84 -9.07 19.41
N THR A 483 -19.73 -8.67 20.67
CA THR A 483 -20.52 -9.23 21.79
C THR A 483 -21.63 -8.26 22.23
N PHE A 484 -21.32 -6.98 22.27
CA PHE A 484 -22.19 -5.87 22.63
C PHE A 484 -22.27 -4.84 21.49
N SER A 485 -23.39 -4.12 21.43
CA SER A 485 -23.59 -2.96 20.56
C SER A 485 -23.86 -1.72 21.39
N GLU A 486 -23.36 -0.58 20.93
CA GLU A 486 -23.69 0.73 21.48
C GLU A 486 -25.15 1.09 21.15
N VAL A 487 -25.88 1.64 22.12
CA VAL A 487 -27.17 2.29 21.91
C VAL A 487 -26.97 3.80 21.80
N MET A 488 -27.17 4.36 20.61
CA MET A 488 -27.03 5.80 20.37
C MET A 488 -28.30 6.56 20.75
N SER A 489 -29.47 6.01 20.42
CA SER A 489 -30.76 6.62 20.75
C SER A 489 -31.88 5.57 20.89
N GLY A 490 -32.91 5.91 21.67
CA GLY A 490 -34.08 5.08 21.93
C GLY A 490 -34.53 5.16 23.40
N ASP A 491 -35.71 4.63 23.71
CA ASP A 491 -36.32 4.70 25.05
C ASP A 491 -35.70 3.73 26.09
N LEU A 492 -34.47 3.29 25.85
CA LEU A 492 -33.78 2.32 26.68
C LEU A 492 -32.96 3.03 27.77
N ARG A 493 -33.30 2.75 29.03
CA ARG A 493 -32.64 3.36 30.20
C ARG A 493 -31.56 2.43 30.76
N ASP A 494 -30.58 3.04 31.42
CA ASP A 494 -29.57 2.34 32.21
C ASP A 494 -30.26 1.46 33.28
N GLY A 495 -29.82 0.20 33.41
CA GLY A 495 -30.41 -0.80 34.29
C GLY A 495 -31.69 -1.48 33.80
N ALA A 496 -32.20 -1.15 32.60
CA ALA A 496 -33.34 -1.85 32.01
C ALA A 496 -33.01 -3.32 31.71
N GLU A 497 -33.99 -4.23 31.88
CA GLU A 497 -33.81 -5.65 31.55
C GLU A 497 -34.21 -5.92 30.10
N VAL A 498 -33.22 -6.22 29.26
CA VAL A 498 -33.40 -6.64 27.87
C VAL A 498 -33.43 -8.15 27.76
N ILE A 499 -34.33 -8.67 26.93
CA ILE A 499 -34.49 -10.10 26.70
C ILE A 499 -33.48 -10.57 25.67
N VAL A 500 -32.66 -11.56 26.04
CA VAL A 500 -31.66 -12.19 25.17
C VAL A 500 -32.07 -13.60 24.71
N GLY A 501 -33.10 -14.20 25.31
CA GLY A 501 -33.57 -15.55 24.97
C GLY A 501 -34.87 -15.94 25.67
N GLU A 502 -35.51 -17.02 25.23
CA GLU A 502 -36.66 -17.65 25.88
C GLU A 502 -36.21 -19.00 26.45
N ILE A 503 -36.49 -19.27 27.72
CA ILE A 503 -36.21 -20.55 28.37
C ILE A 503 -37.33 -21.50 27.94
N SER A 504 -37.04 -22.39 26.99
CA SER A 504 -37.99 -23.41 26.56
C SER A 504 -37.79 -24.68 27.39
N ASP A 505 -38.81 -25.08 28.13
CA ASP A 505 -38.93 -26.44 28.68
C ASP A 505 -39.16 -27.41 27.54
N LYS A 506 -38.07 -27.83 26.88
CA LYS A 506 -38.14 -28.85 25.83
C LYS A 506 -37.65 -30.18 26.36
N LYS A 507 -38.62 -30.98 26.83
CA LYS A 507 -38.52 -32.43 26.98
C LYS A 507 -37.87 -33.01 25.71
N SER A 508 -36.84 -33.84 25.92
CA SER A 508 -36.11 -34.62 24.92
C SER A 508 -36.98 -35.08 23.74
N ARG A 509 -36.67 -34.62 22.53
CA ARG A 509 -37.14 -35.28 21.30
C ARG A 509 -36.20 -36.46 21.03
N PRO A 510 -36.69 -37.69 20.78
CA PRO A 510 -35.83 -38.80 20.39
C PRO A 510 -35.24 -38.54 19.00
N ASN A 511 -33.96 -38.89 18.85
CA ASN A 511 -33.23 -38.88 17.59
C ASN A 511 -33.94 -39.77 16.55
N THR A 512 -34.37 -39.17 15.44
CA THR A 512 -34.68 -39.89 14.21
C THR A 512 -33.37 -40.05 13.41
N PRO A 513 -32.93 -41.27 13.03
CA PRO A 513 -31.71 -41.44 12.25
C PRO A 513 -31.87 -40.91 10.82
N LEU A 514 -30.79 -40.35 10.27
CA LEU A 514 -30.70 -39.91 8.87
C LEU A 514 -30.88 -41.09 7.90
N PRO A 515 -31.52 -40.89 6.73
CA PRO A 515 -31.50 -41.87 5.66
C PRO A 515 -30.11 -41.90 5.00
N THR A 516 -29.50 -43.09 4.97
CA THR A 516 -28.28 -43.40 4.24
C THR A 516 -28.49 -43.21 2.73
N THR A 517 -27.74 -42.31 2.11
CA THR A 517 -27.60 -42.23 0.66
C THR A 517 -26.82 -43.44 0.16
N LYS A 518 -27.54 -44.33 -0.53
CA LYS A 518 -27.02 -45.47 -1.27
C LYS A 518 -26.23 -44.94 -2.48
N GLY A 519 -24.94 -45.29 -2.55
CA GLY A 519 -24.09 -44.99 -3.69
C GLY A 519 -24.68 -45.59 -4.97
N MET A 520 -24.86 -44.73 -5.98
CA MET A 520 -24.99 -45.14 -7.37
C MET A 520 -23.59 -45.13 -7.98
N ARG A 521 -23.30 -46.26 -8.63
CA ARG A 521 -22.08 -46.59 -9.37
C ARG A 521 -21.80 -45.64 -10.51
#